data_AF-A0A847JI21-F1
#
_entry.id   AF-A0A847JI21-F1
#
_cell.length_a   1.000
_cell.length_b   1.000
_cell.length_c   1.000
_cell.angle_alpha   90.00
_cell.angle_beta   90.00
_cell.angle_gamma   90.00
#
_symmetry.space_group_name_H-M   'P 1'
#
loop_
_entity.id
_entity.type
_entity.pdbx_description
1 polymer ?
#
loop_
_entity_poly.entity_id
_entity_poly.type
_entity_poly.pdbx_seq_one_letter_code
_entity_poly.pdbx_strand_id
1 'polypeptide(L)'
;RLARDFAVLRRATLGRRRVSIDWRGWMVPIGLSFVFVVIFVVANPVFAAWVARLVPGRFLTSDDVERILFWLAVAVTIRPFLRLGRAARPAPLERPVARTPIADDGLLGTAATVRSLVAFNGLFALQTATDLEYLWAGVGLPAGMTHAEYAHRGAYPLMVAAIVAAGFVLLALRGEDADRPPRVRLLLLAFVGQGLMLVVSSMLRLELYVAAYSLTLWRLSAFVWMGLVAFGFASILVRILARHSNRRLAAVNAAATLLTLWGACFVDDVDLVARWNIAHCAETTGYGARLDLDHLLSLGVGVVPALDARRDAFAGRLVLGERRDPRTGLWTRTLVPLGERRDDMVRRHLDRPRDWRTWNVADWRLDRTLSTMPAWSTATVDGAAP
;
A
#
# COMPACT_ATOMS: atom_id res chain seq x y z
N ARG A 1 -4.25 68.70 -29.93
CA ARG A 1 -4.07 67.28 -30.31
C ARG A 1 -3.36 66.49 -29.21
N LEU A 2 -2.27 67.00 -28.62
CA LEU A 2 -1.57 66.42 -27.45
C LEU A 2 -2.44 66.04 -26.22
N ALA A 3 -3.49 66.81 -25.91
CA ALA A 3 -4.39 66.50 -24.79
C ALA A 3 -5.29 65.26 -25.03
N ARG A 4 -5.58 64.92 -26.29
CA ARG A 4 -6.32 63.68 -26.63
C ARG A 4 -5.40 62.46 -26.56
N ASP A 5 -4.13 62.60 -26.95
CA ASP A 5 -3.15 61.51 -26.90
C ASP A 5 -2.79 61.12 -25.46
N PHE A 6 -2.71 62.11 -24.55
CA PHE A 6 -2.54 61.84 -23.12
C PHE A 6 -3.75 61.11 -22.49
N ALA A 7 -4.97 61.38 -22.95
CA ALA A 7 -6.17 60.70 -22.47
C ALA A 7 -6.25 59.24 -22.96
N VAL A 8 -5.74 58.95 -24.16
CA VAL A 8 -5.63 57.59 -24.71
C VAL A 8 -4.55 56.79 -23.99
N LEU A 9 -3.38 57.40 -23.72
CA LEU A 9 -2.31 56.78 -22.93
C LEU A 9 -2.71 56.52 -21.47
N ARG A 10 -3.49 57.42 -20.85
CA ARG A 10 -4.02 57.23 -19.50
C ARG A 10 -5.11 56.13 -19.43
N ARG A 11 -5.91 55.94 -20.49
CA ARG A 11 -6.85 54.81 -20.57
C ARG A 11 -6.15 53.48 -20.87
N ALA A 12 -5.04 53.49 -21.62
CA ALA A 12 -4.24 52.29 -21.88
C ALA A 12 -3.45 51.82 -20.66
N THR A 13 -2.99 52.74 -19.80
CA THR A 13 -2.22 52.42 -18.57
C THR A 13 -3.09 52.12 -17.35
N LEU A 14 -4.35 52.56 -17.33
CA LEU A 14 -5.34 52.20 -16.31
C LEU A 14 -6.06 50.88 -16.57
N GLY A 15 -5.67 50.15 -17.62
CA GLY A 15 -5.88 48.71 -17.73
C GLY A 15 -5.04 47.93 -16.72
N ARG A 16 -5.11 48.29 -15.43
CA ARG A 16 -4.78 47.36 -14.35
C ARG A 16 -5.76 46.20 -14.51
N ARG A 17 -5.35 45.19 -15.28
CA ARG A 17 -5.85 43.83 -15.18
C ARG A 17 -5.72 43.53 -13.69
N ARG A 18 -6.81 43.71 -12.92
CA ARG A 18 -6.89 43.19 -11.57
C ARG A 18 -6.62 41.71 -11.79
N VAL A 19 -5.45 41.25 -11.39
CA VAL A 19 -5.17 39.83 -11.26
C VAL A 19 -6.07 39.42 -10.09
N SER A 20 -7.35 39.19 -10.38
CA SER A 20 -8.23 38.53 -9.43
C SER A 20 -7.71 37.11 -9.38
N ILE A 21 -6.88 36.83 -8.37
CA ILE A 21 -6.45 35.48 -8.07
C ILE A 21 -7.73 34.74 -7.74
N ASP A 22 -8.22 33.93 -8.68
CA ASP A 22 -9.31 33.01 -8.40
C ASP A 22 -8.78 31.96 -7.43
N TRP A 23 -9.11 32.17 -6.15
CA TRP A 23 -8.68 31.32 -5.04
C TRP A 23 -9.17 29.88 -5.22
N ARG A 24 -10.29 29.67 -5.93
CA ARG A 24 -10.88 28.34 -6.20
C ARG A 24 -9.94 27.47 -7.02
N GLY A 25 -9.26 28.05 -8.01
CA GLY A 25 -8.27 27.34 -8.83
C GLY A 25 -6.94 27.01 -8.12
N TRP A 26 -6.74 27.51 -6.89
CA TRP A 26 -5.55 27.22 -6.07
C TRP A 26 -5.81 26.26 -4.90
N MET A 27 -7.08 26.04 -4.54
CA MET A 27 -7.44 25.14 -3.43
C MET A 27 -6.92 23.71 -3.62
N VAL A 28 -7.09 23.16 -4.83
CA VAL A 28 -6.65 21.78 -5.12
C VAL A 28 -5.13 21.65 -5.15
N PRO A 29 -4.37 22.48 -5.89
CA PRO A 29 -2.91 22.43 -5.84
C PRO A 29 -2.37 22.59 -4.43
N ILE A 30 -2.78 23.63 -3.69
CA ILE A 30 -2.23 23.92 -2.36
C ILE A 30 -2.66 22.85 -1.35
N GLY A 31 -3.96 22.52 -1.32
CA GLY A 31 -4.49 21.57 -0.36
C GLY A 31 -3.93 20.16 -0.55
N LEU A 32 -3.87 19.68 -1.79
CA LEU A 32 -3.36 18.33 -2.04
C LEU A 32 -1.82 18.26 -1.96
N SER A 33 -1.11 19.31 -2.37
CA SER A 33 0.34 19.41 -2.11
C SER A 33 0.64 19.39 -0.61
N PHE A 34 -0.14 20.09 0.20
CA PHE A 34 0.01 20.04 1.65
C PHE A 34 -0.19 18.61 2.19
N VAL A 35 -1.23 17.91 1.75
CA VAL A 35 -1.46 16.51 2.11
C VAL A 35 -0.27 15.63 1.72
N PHE A 36 0.25 15.75 0.50
CA PHE A 36 1.42 14.98 0.08
C PHE A 36 2.67 15.32 0.89
N VAL A 37 2.92 16.60 1.18
CA VAL A 37 4.06 17.01 2.03
C VAL A 37 3.95 16.38 3.42
N VAL A 38 2.76 16.41 4.05
CA VAL A 38 2.54 15.78 5.35
C VAL A 38 2.83 14.28 5.28
N ILE A 39 2.31 13.59 4.26
CA ILE A 39 2.54 12.15 4.09
C ILE A 39 4.04 11.86 3.88
N PHE A 40 4.73 12.64 3.04
CA PHE A 40 6.16 12.45 2.77
C PHE A 40 7.05 12.78 3.97
N VAL A 41 6.67 13.74 4.80
CA VAL A 41 7.36 14.01 6.07
C VAL A 41 7.25 12.82 7.02
N VAL A 42 6.08 12.19 7.12
CA VAL A 42 5.92 10.97 7.92
C VAL A 42 6.69 9.79 7.32
N ALA A 43 6.64 9.65 6.00
CA ALA A 43 7.21 8.53 5.29
C ALA A 43 8.74 8.57 5.12
N ASN A 44 9.32 9.76 5.13
CA ASN A 44 10.70 9.98 4.73
C ASN A 44 11.46 10.80 5.77
N PRO A 45 12.46 10.21 6.45
CA PRO A 45 13.23 10.91 7.47
C PRO A 45 14.00 12.11 6.92
N VAL A 46 14.36 12.12 5.63
CA VAL A 46 15.01 13.26 4.98
C VAL A 46 14.07 14.47 4.93
N PHE A 47 12.81 14.25 4.53
CA PHE A 47 11.79 15.29 4.53
C PHE A 47 11.51 15.78 5.96
N ALA A 48 11.44 14.88 6.93
CA ALA A 48 11.30 15.25 8.34
C ALA A 48 12.46 16.14 8.82
N ALA A 49 13.70 15.78 8.49
CA ALA A 49 14.88 16.55 8.84
C ALA A 49 14.91 17.94 8.17
N TRP A 50 14.48 18.05 6.91
CA TRP A 50 14.38 19.33 6.22
C TRP A 50 13.32 20.24 6.85
N VAL A 51 12.14 19.71 7.17
CA VAL A 51 11.09 20.47 7.84
C VAL A 51 11.53 20.91 9.24
N ALA A 52 12.23 20.06 9.98
CA ALA A 52 12.78 20.40 11.29
C ALA A 52 13.76 21.58 11.26
N ARG A 53 14.53 21.74 10.17
CA ARG A 53 15.42 22.89 9.97
C ARG A 53 14.68 24.17 9.59
N LEU A 54 13.53 24.06 8.91
CA LEU A 54 12.73 25.19 8.44
C LEU A 54 11.82 25.76 9.52
N VAL A 55 11.31 24.93 10.43
CA VAL A 55 10.41 25.35 11.52
C VAL A 55 10.93 24.86 12.88
N PRO A 56 11.93 25.54 13.47
CA PRO A 56 12.41 25.19 14.79
C PRO A 56 11.32 25.44 15.86
N GLY A 57 10.94 24.42 16.63
CA GLY A 57 10.11 24.58 17.83
C GLY A 57 8.59 24.42 17.69
N ARG A 58 8.06 24.01 16.52
CA ARG A 58 6.66 23.54 16.38
C ARG A 58 6.65 22.14 15.75
N PHE A 59 6.68 21.12 16.59
CA PHE A 59 6.46 19.75 16.14
C PHE A 59 4.98 19.56 15.84
N LEU A 60 4.67 19.16 14.61
CA LEU A 60 3.54 18.26 14.42
C LEU A 60 3.99 16.93 15.04
N THR A 61 3.50 16.59 16.23
CA THR A 61 3.72 15.26 16.78
C THR A 61 3.02 14.23 15.89
N SER A 62 3.42 12.94 15.95
CA SER A 62 2.73 11.88 15.20
C SER A 62 1.21 11.91 15.45
N ASP A 63 0.81 12.21 16.70
CA ASP A 63 -0.59 12.37 17.11
C ASP A 63 -1.30 13.53 16.38
N ASP A 64 -0.62 14.65 16.16
CA ASP A 64 -1.19 15.80 15.44
C ASP A 64 -1.40 15.48 13.95
N VAL A 65 -0.48 14.74 13.34
CA VAL A 65 -0.60 14.31 11.94
C VAL A 65 -1.73 13.30 11.76
N GLU A 66 -1.85 12.34 12.67
CA GLU A 66 -2.94 11.37 12.68
C GLU A 66 -4.29 12.07 12.82
N ARG A 67 -4.41 13.07 13.71
CA ARG A 67 -5.64 13.88 13.84
C ARG A 67 -5.95 14.67 12.58
N ILE A 68 -4.97 15.29 11.92
CA ILE A 68 -5.19 16.02 10.66
C ILE A 68 -5.67 15.07 9.56
N LEU A 69 -5.02 13.92 9.40
CA LEU A 69 -5.41 12.90 8.41
C LEU A 69 -6.80 12.34 8.70
N PHE A 70 -7.12 12.08 9.97
CA PHE A 70 -8.44 11.66 10.42
C PHE A 70 -9.52 12.68 10.05
N TRP A 71 -9.34 13.95 10.41
CA TRP A 71 -10.32 14.99 10.08
C TRP A 71 -10.44 15.24 8.58
N LEU A 72 -9.36 15.08 7.81
CA LEU A 72 -9.40 15.16 6.35
C LEU A 72 -10.20 13.99 5.74
N ALA A 73 -9.99 12.77 6.23
CA ALA A 73 -10.73 11.58 5.82
C ALA A 73 -12.23 11.71 6.16
N VAL A 74 -12.54 12.19 7.37
CA VAL A 74 -13.91 12.52 7.80
C VAL A 74 -14.53 13.57 6.87
N ALA A 75 -13.81 14.65 6.55
CA ALA A 75 -14.30 15.70 5.66
C ALA A 75 -14.57 15.18 4.24
N VAL A 76 -13.71 14.32 3.69
CA VAL A 76 -13.92 13.68 2.38
C VAL A 76 -15.13 12.74 2.38
N THR A 77 -15.31 11.99 3.47
CA THR A 77 -16.38 11.00 3.63
C THR A 77 -17.74 11.65 3.83
N ILE A 78 -17.81 12.73 4.61
CA ILE A 78 -19.06 13.46 4.88
C ILE A 78 -19.51 14.30 3.68
N ARG A 79 -18.57 14.77 2.84
CA ARG A 79 -18.85 15.63 1.69
C ARG A 79 -19.93 15.12 0.71
N PRO A 80 -19.97 13.84 0.28
CA PRO A 80 -21.06 13.34 -0.56
C PRO A 80 -22.43 13.43 0.13
N PHE A 81 -22.52 13.13 1.43
CA PHE A 81 -23.77 13.20 2.20
C PHE A 81 -24.30 14.64 2.32
N LEU A 82 -23.41 15.62 2.48
CA LEU A 82 -23.75 17.05 2.47
C LEU A 82 -24.18 17.57 1.08
N ARG A 83 -23.87 16.85 0.00
CA ARG A 83 -24.30 17.18 -1.36
C ARG A 83 -25.61 16.50 -1.75
N LEU A 84 -25.89 15.31 -1.21
CA LEU A 84 -27.20 14.65 -1.35
C LEU A 84 -28.34 15.51 -0.77
N GLY A 85 -28.14 16.18 0.36
CA GLY A 85 -29.13 17.11 0.94
C GLY A 85 -29.36 18.41 0.15
N ARG A 86 -28.55 18.68 -0.90
CA ARG A 86 -28.72 19.86 -1.78
C ARG A 86 -29.20 19.48 -3.19
N ALA A 87 -29.34 18.19 -3.48
CA ALA A 87 -29.83 17.67 -4.75
C ALA A 87 -31.36 17.48 -4.72
N ALA A 88 -32.11 18.56 -4.45
CA ALA A 88 -33.55 18.62 -4.66
C ALA A 88 -34.04 20.07 -4.62
N ARG A 89 -33.62 20.90 -5.58
CA ARG A 89 -34.43 22.03 -6.01
C ARG A 89 -34.65 21.87 -7.50
N PRO A 90 -35.89 21.61 -7.96
CA PRO A 90 -36.16 21.61 -9.39
C PRO A 90 -35.93 23.03 -9.90
N ALA A 91 -34.98 23.18 -10.83
CA ALA A 91 -34.78 24.44 -11.54
C ALA A 91 -35.92 24.61 -12.56
N PRO A 92 -36.51 25.81 -12.70
CA PRO A 92 -37.49 26.08 -13.74
C PRO A 92 -36.89 25.84 -15.13
N LEU A 93 -37.69 25.25 -16.02
CA LEU A 93 -37.36 25.05 -17.43
C LEU A 93 -37.21 26.40 -18.14
N GLU A 94 -35.98 26.85 -18.37
CA GLU A 94 -35.69 27.95 -19.30
C GLU A 94 -34.79 27.51 -20.46
N ARG A 95 -35.11 28.09 -21.62
CA ARG A 95 -34.79 27.74 -23.02
C ARG A 95 -33.29 27.79 -23.39
N PRO A 96 -32.88 27.15 -24.50
CA PRO A 96 -31.48 27.07 -24.90
C PRO A 96 -30.96 28.44 -25.32
N VAL A 97 -30.03 29.00 -24.55
CA VAL A 97 -29.27 30.20 -24.90
C VAL A 97 -27.82 29.80 -25.13
N ALA A 98 -27.27 30.34 -26.22
CA ALA A 98 -25.95 30.15 -26.79
C ALA A 98 -24.84 29.67 -25.84
N ARG A 99 -24.13 28.62 -26.28
CA ARG A 99 -22.83 28.20 -25.73
C ARG A 99 -21.85 29.38 -25.84
N THR A 100 -21.71 30.15 -24.77
CA THR A 100 -20.48 30.91 -24.54
C THR A 100 -19.37 29.91 -24.18
N PRO A 101 -18.12 30.11 -24.63
CA PRO A 101 -17.01 29.30 -24.17
C PRO A 101 -16.80 29.64 -22.71
N ILE A 102 -17.33 28.80 -21.83
CA ILE A 102 -17.15 28.91 -20.39
C ILE A 102 -15.66 28.76 -20.14
N ALA A 103 -15.02 29.86 -19.74
CA ALA A 103 -13.73 29.77 -19.05
C ALA A 103 -13.95 28.84 -17.85
N ASP A 104 -13.37 27.64 -17.93
CA ASP A 104 -13.45 26.59 -16.91
C ASP A 104 -12.69 27.04 -15.64
N ASP A 105 -13.22 28.02 -14.92
CA ASP A 105 -12.72 28.56 -13.65
C ASP A 105 -13.30 27.76 -12.46
N GLY A 106 -13.31 26.43 -12.60
CA GLY A 106 -13.71 25.49 -11.56
C GLY A 106 -12.52 25.03 -10.70
N LEU A 107 -12.84 24.38 -9.57
CA LEU A 107 -11.87 23.66 -8.71
C LEU A 107 -10.98 22.65 -9.47
N LEU A 108 -11.43 22.15 -10.63
CA LEU A 108 -10.72 21.24 -11.52
C LEU A 108 -10.56 21.81 -12.94
N GLY A 109 -10.58 23.14 -13.08
CA GLY A 109 -10.33 23.79 -14.36
C GLY A 109 -8.99 23.41 -14.98
N THR A 110 -8.81 23.65 -16.28
CA THR A 110 -7.58 23.32 -17.02
C THR A 110 -6.34 23.95 -16.36
N ALA A 111 -6.45 25.21 -15.93
CA ALA A 111 -5.36 25.92 -15.25
C ALA A 111 -5.04 25.32 -13.87
N ALA A 112 -6.05 24.97 -13.08
CA ALA A 112 -5.88 24.35 -11.76
C ALA A 112 -5.24 22.96 -11.88
N THR A 113 -5.64 22.19 -12.90
CA THR A 113 -5.08 20.86 -13.20
C THR A 113 -3.61 20.95 -13.60
N VAL A 114 -3.24 21.89 -14.47
CA VAL A 114 -1.83 22.12 -14.85
C VAL A 114 -0.99 22.51 -13.64
N ARG A 115 -1.45 23.47 -12.82
CA ARG A 115 -0.73 23.90 -11.60
C ARG A 115 -0.53 22.75 -10.62
N SER A 116 -1.58 21.97 -10.40
CA SER A 116 -1.56 20.77 -9.56
C SER A 116 -0.52 19.77 -10.08
N LEU A 117 -0.58 19.44 -11.38
CA LEU A 117 0.34 18.50 -11.99
C LEU A 117 1.80 18.94 -11.89
N VAL A 118 2.10 20.22 -12.13
CA VAL A 118 3.47 20.74 -11.98
C VAL A 118 3.94 20.61 -10.53
N ALA A 119 3.12 21.02 -9.57
CA ALA A 119 3.46 20.94 -8.15
C ALA A 119 3.66 19.48 -7.69
N PHE A 120 2.75 18.58 -8.07
CA PHE A 120 2.82 17.19 -7.63
C PHE A 120 3.98 16.44 -8.29
N ASN A 121 4.24 16.66 -9.59
CA ASN A 121 5.40 16.08 -10.25
C ASN A 121 6.72 16.52 -9.59
N GLY A 122 6.83 17.79 -9.20
CA GLY A 122 8.02 18.28 -8.49
C GLY A 122 8.19 17.59 -7.13
N LEU A 123 7.10 17.47 -6.37
CA LEU A 123 7.14 16.85 -5.04
C LEU A 123 7.42 15.34 -5.11
N PHE A 124 6.77 14.62 -6.03
CA PHE A 124 6.99 13.19 -6.23
C PHE A 124 8.37 12.91 -6.84
N ALA A 125 8.89 13.79 -7.69
CA ALA A 125 10.26 13.69 -8.19
C ALA A 125 11.27 13.76 -7.03
N LEU A 126 11.07 14.72 -6.13
CA LEU A 126 11.93 14.89 -4.94
C LEU A 126 11.87 13.66 -4.04
N GLN A 127 10.67 13.13 -3.78
CA GLN A 127 10.49 11.88 -3.03
C GLN A 127 11.19 10.70 -3.72
N THR A 128 11.01 10.54 -5.03
CA THR A 128 11.65 9.46 -5.80
C THR A 128 13.17 9.59 -5.78
N ALA A 129 13.71 10.81 -5.87
CA ALA A 129 15.15 11.05 -5.80
C ALA A 129 15.72 10.66 -4.42
N THR A 130 15.04 11.03 -3.34
CA THR A 130 15.45 10.59 -2.00
C THR A 130 15.33 9.09 -1.81
N ASP A 131 14.30 8.45 -2.38
CA ASP A 131 14.17 6.99 -2.34
C ASP A 131 15.29 6.31 -3.13
N LEU A 132 15.70 6.86 -4.27
CA LEU A 132 16.82 6.35 -5.08
C LEU A 132 18.15 6.40 -4.30
N GLU A 133 18.41 7.50 -3.59
CA GLU A 133 19.64 7.67 -2.82
C GLU A 133 19.74 6.70 -1.62
N TYR A 134 18.65 6.52 -0.87
CA TYR A 134 18.70 5.71 0.36
C TYR A 134 18.33 4.24 0.15
N LEU A 135 17.41 3.95 -0.77
CA LEU A 135 16.89 2.59 -0.97
C LEU A 135 17.65 1.84 -2.07
N TRP A 136 18.03 2.55 -3.16
CA TRP A 136 18.60 1.90 -4.34
C TRP A 136 20.13 1.98 -4.38
N ALA A 137 20.75 3.03 -3.82
CA ALA A 137 22.21 3.14 -3.76
C ALA A 137 22.85 2.35 -2.59
N GLY A 138 22.05 1.66 -1.78
CA GLY A 138 22.54 0.81 -0.68
C GLY A 138 23.24 1.58 0.43
N VAL A 139 23.09 2.91 0.47
CA VAL A 139 23.54 3.76 1.58
C VAL A 139 22.70 3.35 2.78
N GLY A 140 23.33 2.70 3.76
CA GLY A 140 22.64 2.07 4.89
C GLY A 140 21.62 2.98 5.59
N LEU A 141 20.73 2.38 6.38
CA LEU A 141 19.66 3.08 7.09
C LEU A 141 20.19 4.37 7.75
N PRO A 142 19.41 5.48 7.70
CA PRO A 142 19.74 6.69 8.45
C PRO A 142 20.10 6.35 9.90
N ALA A 143 21.20 6.93 10.40
CA ALA A 143 21.81 6.54 11.68
C ALA A 143 20.77 6.48 12.82
N GLY A 144 20.66 5.31 13.45
CA GLY A 144 19.79 5.06 14.61
C GLY A 144 18.40 4.48 14.30
N MET A 145 18.02 4.25 13.03
CA MET A 145 16.72 3.67 12.68
C MET A 145 16.80 2.15 12.47
N THR A 146 15.81 1.41 12.98
CA THR A 146 15.65 -0.03 12.70
C THR A 146 14.93 -0.26 11.36
N HIS A 147 15.17 -1.41 10.71
CA HIS A 147 14.41 -1.80 9.51
C HIS A 147 12.89 -1.84 9.74
N ALA A 148 12.45 -2.13 10.96
CA ALA A 148 11.04 -2.14 11.35
C ALA A 148 10.42 -0.75 11.30
N GLU A 149 11.08 0.21 11.91
CA GLU A 149 10.61 1.58 12.00
C GLU A 149 10.60 2.23 10.61
N TYR A 150 11.63 1.99 9.80
CA TYR A 150 11.71 2.51 8.43
C TYR A 150 10.60 1.97 7.52
N ALA A 151 10.27 0.68 7.63
CA ALA A 151 9.22 0.07 6.82
C ALA A 151 7.80 0.46 7.28
N HIS A 152 7.54 0.52 8.59
CA HIS A 152 6.24 0.95 9.10
C HIS A 152 5.97 2.43 8.82
N ARG A 153 6.96 3.31 9.02
CA ARG A 153 6.82 4.72 8.66
C ARG A 153 6.73 4.92 7.15
N GLY A 154 7.43 4.12 6.36
CA GLY A 154 7.53 4.32 4.92
C GLY A 154 6.39 3.72 4.10
N ALA A 155 6.17 2.40 4.22
CA ALA A 155 5.40 1.66 3.24
C ALA A 155 3.90 2.04 3.24
N TYR A 156 3.26 2.14 4.42
CA TYR A 156 1.83 2.43 4.51
C TYR A 156 1.48 3.88 4.13
N PRO A 157 2.19 4.91 4.62
CA PRO A 157 1.87 6.29 4.23
C PRO A 157 2.15 6.57 2.76
N LEU A 158 3.26 6.07 2.19
CA LEU A 158 3.54 6.22 0.76
C LEU A 158 2.45 5.60 -0.12
N MET A 159 1.91 4.47 0.32
CA MET A 159 0.78 3.86 -0.34
C MET A 159 -0.49 4.73 -0.29
N VAL A 160 -0.79 5.35 0.85
CA VAL A 160 -1.89 6.31 0.95
C VAL A 160 -1.68 7.46 -0.03
N ALA A 161 -0.45 8.00 -0.14
CA ALA A 161 -0.13 9.00 -1.16
C ALA A 161 -0.36 8.47 -2.59
N ALA A 162 0.01 7.23 -2.89
CA ALA A 162 -0.24 6.63 -4.20
C ALA A 162 -1.75 6.54 -4.51
N ILE A 163 -2.58 6.11 -3.56
CA ILE A 163 -4.04 6.04 -3.74
C ILE A 163 -4.64 7.43 -3.95
N VAL A 164 -4.21 8.41 -3.16
CA VAL A 164 -4.64 9.81 -3.31
C VAL A 164 -4.23 10.36 -4.68
N ALA A 165 -3.02 10.06 -5.14
CA ALA A 165 -2.53 10.43 -6.48
C ALA A 165 -3.35 9.77 -7.59
N ALA A 166 -3.64 8.47 -7.50
CA ALA A 166 -4.50 7.76 -8.44
C ALA A 166 -5.90 8.37 -8.48
N GLY A 167 -6.48 8.70 -7.32
CA GLY A 167 -7.76 9.40 -7.22
C GLY A 167 -7.76 10.76 -7.93
N PHE A 168 -6.72 11.57 -7.72
CA PHE A 168 -6.54 12.83 -8.44
C PHE A 168 -6.45 12.62 -9.96
N VAL A 169 -5.66 11.64 -10.40
CA VAL A 169 -5.51 11.33 -11.83
C VAL A 169 -6.83 10.93 -12.46
N LEU A 170 -7.61 10.04 -11.81
CA LEU A 170 -8.93 9.64 -12.30
C LEU A 170 -9.89 10.82 -12.41
N LEU A 171 -9.83 11.77 -11.46
CA LEU A 171 -10.62 13.01 -11.52
C LEU A 171 -10.17 13.92 -12.67
N ALA A 172 -8.87 14.11 -12.85
CA ALA A 172 -8.30 14.91 -13.94
C ALA A 172 -8.64 14.32 -15.32
N LEU A 173 -8.80 12.99 -15.39
CA LEU A 173 -9.14 12.21 -16.58
C LEU A 173 -10.65 12.09 -16.86
N ARG A 174 -11.53 12.77 -16.11
CA ARG A 174 -12.99 12.75 -16.35
C ARG A 174 -13.45 13.54 -17.57
N GLY A 175 -12.69 14.56 -18.00
CA GLY A 175 -12.97 15.33 -19.22
C GLY A 175 -12.53 14.61 -20.50
N GLU A 176 -13.01 15.07 -21.65
CA GLU A 176 -12.67 14.48 -22.96
C GLU A 176 -11.16 14.51 -23.23
N ASP A 177 -10.60 13.35 -23.56
CA ASP A 177 -9.16 13.19 -23.83
C ASP A 177 -8.69 13.90 -25.12
N ALA A 178 -9.62 14.24 -26.02
CA ALA A 178 -9.34 14.77 -27.35
C ALA A 178 -8.79 16.19 -27.36
N ASP A 179 -9.24 17.05 -26.43
CA ASP A 179 -8.90 18.49 -26.42
C ASP A 179 -7.73 18.86 -25.49
N ARG A 180 -7.08 17.86 -24.86
CA ARG A 180 -5.99 18.15 -23.93
C ARG A 180 -4.68 18.46 -24.66
N PRO A 181 -3.97 19.54 -24.29
CA PRO A 181 -2.67 19.84 -24.87
C PRO A 181 -1.65 18.75 -24.54
N PRO A 182 -0.68 18.47 -25.44
CA PRO A 182 0.29 17.38 -25.27
C PRO A 182 1.12 17.51 -23.98
N ARG A 183 1.35 18.75 -23.51
CA ARG A 183 2.06 19.02 -22.24
C ARG A 183 1.33 18.48 -21.02
N VAL A 184 0.01 18.58 -20.96
CA VAL A 184 -0.80 18.05 -19.83
C VAL A 184 -0.75 16.52 -19.84
N ARG A 185 -0.79 15.91 -21.02
CA ARG A 185 -0.65 14.46 -21.16
C ARG A 185 0.72 13.97 -20.68
N LEU A 186 1.79 14.68 -21.04
CA LEU A 186 3.14 14.36 -20.56
C LEU A 186 3.23 14.48 -19.03
N LEU A 187 2.70 15.55 -18.45
CA LEU A 187 2.67 15.74 -17.00
C LEU A 187 1.85 14.66 -16.27
N LEU A 188 0.75 14.20 -16.85
CA LEU A 188 -0.04 13.08 -16.33
C LEU A 188 0.75 11.77 -16.40
N LEU A 189 1.41 11.49 -17.52
CA LEU A 189 2.24 10.29 -17.68
C LEU A 189 3.39 10.28 -16.68
N ALA A 190 4.10 11.40 -16.54
CA ALA A 190 5.16 11.56 -15.56
C ALA A 190 4.64 11.35 -14.13
N PHE A 191 3.50 11.96 -13.79
CA PHE A 191 2.92 11.84 -12.44
C PHE A 191 2.47 10.41 -12.12
N VAL A 192 1.82 9.72 -13.06
CA VAL A 192 1.41 8.32 -12.88
C VAL A 192 2.63 7.41 -12.82
N GLY A 193 3.65 7.65 -13.65
CA GLY A 193 4.91 6.91 -13.61
C GLY A 193 5.64 7.07 -12.28
N GLN A 194 5.69 8.28 -11.73
CA GLN A 194 6.23 8.54 -10.39
C GLN A 194 5.39 7.88 -9.30
N GLY A 195 4.06 7.88 -9.42
CA GLY A 195 3.18 7.16 -8.50
C GLY A 195 3.43 5.64 -8.51
N LEU A 196 3.69 5.05 -9.68
CA LEU A 196 4.12 3.65 -9.79
C LEU A 196 5.47 3.41 -9.10
N MET A 197 6.44 4.30 -9.32
CA MET A 197 7.74 4.22 -8.62
C MET A 197 7.59 4.36 -7.10
N LEU A 198 6.64 5.18 -6.63
CA LEU A 198 6.31 5.30 -5.21
C LEU A 198 5.79 3.99 -4.61
N VAL A 199 4.94 3.27 -5.36
CA VAL A 199 4.44 1.95 -4.97
C VAL A 199 5.58 0.94 -4.92
N VAL A 200 6.46 0.94 -5.94
CA VAL A 200 7.65 0.06 -5.96
C VAL A 200 8.58 0.35 -4.78
N SER A 201 8.84 1.62 -4.48
CA SER A 201 9.61 2.05 -3.29
C SER A 201 8.98 1.53 -2.00
N SER A 202 7.64 1.58 -1.90
CA SER A 202 6.91 1.05 -0.74
C SER A 202 7.05 -0.47 -0.61
N MET A 203 7.02 -1.21 -1.73
CA MET A 203 7.22 -2.66 -1.75
C MET A 203 8.65 -3.03 -1.33
N LEU A 204 9.66 -2.34 -1.86
CA LEU A 204 11.07 -2.55 -1.48
C LEU A 204 11.31 -2.30 0.02
N ARG A 205 10.65 -1.30 0.61
CA ARG A 205 10.71 -1.08 2.07
C ARG A 205 10.11 -2.24 2.86
N LEU A 206 8.98 -2.79 2.40
CA LEU A 206 8.37 -3.96 3.01
C LEU A 206 9.26 -5.21 2.84
N GLU A 207 9.97 -5.33 1.72
CA GLU A 207 10.93 -6.41 1.48
C GLU A 207 12.12 -6.34 2.45
N LEU A 208 12.72 -5.17 2.64
CA LEU A 208 13.78 -4.97 3.65
C LEU A 208 13.31 -5.36 5.05
N TYR A 209 12.04 -5.12 5.36
CA TYR A 209 11.45 -5.55 6.62
C TYR A 209 11.31 -7.07 6.72
N VAL A 210 10.87 -7.72 5.65
CA VAL A 210 10.78 -9.19 5.58
C VAL A 210 12.16 -9.84 5.68
N ALA A 211 13.17 -9.26 5.03
CA ALA A 211 14.54 -9.75 5.13
C ALA A 211 15.08 -9.73 6.57
N ALA A 212 14.69 -8.71 7.36
CA ALA A 212 15.11 -8.56 8.75
C ALA A 212 14.24 -9.34 9.77
N TYR A 213 12.97 -9.59 9.48
CA TYR A 213 12.00 -10.11 10.46
C TYR A 213 11.13 -11.27 9.95
N SER A 214 11.56 -11.99 8.91
CA SER A 214 10.83 -13.08 8.22
C SER A 214 9.54 -12.66 7.51
N LEU A 215 8.90 -13.55 6.76
CA LEU A 215 7.61 -13.30 6.12
C LEU A 215 6.47 -13.69 7.06
N THR A 216 5.39 -12.92 7.03
CA THR A 216 4.15 -13.20 7.77
C THR A 216 2.97 -13.14 6.82
N LEU A 217 1.82 -13.69 7.22
CA LEU A 217 0.59 -13.62 6.42
C LEU A 217 0.21 -12.17 6.09
N TRP A 218 0.24 -11.27 7.08
CA TRP A 218 -0.09 -9.85 6.88
C TRP A 218 0.86 -9.16 5.88
N ARG A 219 2.16 -9.49 5.90
CA ARG A 219 3.13 -8.93 4.94
C ARG A 219 2.92 -9.50 3.53
N LEU A 220 2.63 -10.80 3.42
CA LEU A 220 2.27 -11.41 2.14
C LEU A 220 1.02 -10.77 1.55
N SER A 221 -0.06 -10.63 2.33
CA SER A 221 -1.28 -9.95 1.88
C SER A 221 -1.02 -8.50 1.49
N ALA A 222 -0.16 -7.79 2.23
CA ALA A 222 0.26 -6.44 1.87
C ALA A 222 0.96 -6.42 0.50
N PHE A 223 1.91 -7.32 0.21
CA PHE A 223 2.55 -7.40 -1.11
C PHE A 223 1.55 -7.65 -2.24
N VAL A 224 0.62 -8.59 -2.05
CA VAL A 224 -0.42 -8.90 -3.04
C VAL A 224 -1.26 -7.66 -3.33
N TRP A 225 -1.69 -6.95 -2.28
CA TRP A 225 -2.48 -5.75 -2.43
C TRP A 225 -1.68 -4.57 -3.01
N MET A 226 -0.41 -4.39 -2.65
CA MET A 226 0.48 -3.41 -3.29
C MET A 226 0.68 -3.72 -4.78
N GLY A 227 0.76 -5.01 -5.13
CA GLY A 227 0.79 -5.47 -6.52
C GLY A 227 -0.47 -5.10 -7.31
N LEU A 228 -1.66 -5.20 -6.69
CA LEU A 228 -2.91 -4.71 -7.29
C LEU A 228 -2.89 -3.20 -7.52
N VAL A 229 -2.37 -2.41 -6.57
CA VAL A 229 -2.22 -0.96 -6.74
C VAL A 229 -1.23 -0.62 -7.86
N ALA A 230 -0.09 -1.32 -7.91
CA ALA A 230 0.90 -1.17 -8.98
C ALA A 230 0.28 -1.50 -10.36
N PHE A 231 -0.49 -2.58 -10.45
CA PHE A 231 -1.25 -2.94 -11.65
C PHE A 231 -2.27 -1.84 -12.02
N GLY A 232 -2.93 -1.25 -11.03
CA GLY A 232 -3.81 -0.10 -11.22
C GLY A 232 -3.10 1.08 -11.86
N PHE A 233 -1.93 1.47 -11.35
CA PHE A 233 -1.10 2.51 -11.96
C PHE A 233 -0.66 2.15 -13.39
N ALA A 234 -0.20 0.92 -13.61
CA ALA A 234 0.17 0.44 -14.95
C ALA A 234 -1.02 0.51 -15.93
N SER A 235 -2.22 0.13 -15.47
CA SER A 235 -3.43 0.20 -16.28
C SER A 235 -3.85 1.65 -16.59
N ILE A 236 -3.59 2.60 -15.68
CA ILE A 236 -3.76 4.04 -15.94
C ILE A 236 -2.76 4.53 -17.00
N LEU A 237 -1.50 4.10 -16.95
CA LEU A 237 -0.51 4.43 -17.99
C LEU A 237 -0.98 3.92 -19.36
N VAL A 238 -1.37 2.65 -19.45
CA VAL A 238 -1.89 2.04 -20.68
C VAL A 238 -3.13 2.79 -21.15
N ARG A 239 -4.05 3.16 -20.26
CA ARG A 239 -5.23 3.97 -20.60
C ARG A 239 -4.84 5.30 -21.24
N ILE A 240 -3.88 6.04 -20.66
CA ILE A 240 -3.45 7.34 -21.17
C ILE A 240 -2.73 7.19 -22.53
N LEU A 241 -1.96 6.12 -22.72
CA LEU A 241 -1.26 5.84 -23.97
C LEU A 241 -2.22 5.41 -25.09
N ALA A 242 -3.12 4.47 -24.80
CA ALA A 242 -4.04 3.86 -25.76
C ALA A 242 -5.40 4.57 -25.87
N ARG A 243 -5.61 5.69 -25.14
CA ARG A 243 -6.86 6.50 -25.13
C ARG A 243 -8.12 5.67 -24.85
N HIS A 244 -8.02 4.73 -23.92
CA HIS A 244 -9.17 3.91 -23.52
C HIS A 244 -10.10 4.65 -22.55
N SER A 245 -11.37 4.25 -22.53
CA SER A 245 -12.38 4.86 -21.65
C SER A 245 -12.17 4.50 -20.16
N ASN A 246 -12.63 5.39 -19.28
CA ASN A 246 -12.59 5.17 -17.82
C ASN A 246 -13.35 3.91 -17.39
N ARG A 247 -14.40 3.54 -18.13
CA ARG A 247 -15.18 2.30 -17.87
C ARG A 247 -14.33 1.05 -18.08
N ARG A 248 -13.51 1.02 -19.15
CA ARG A 248 -12.61 -0.12 -19.40
C ARG A 248 -11.55 -0.23 -18.31
N LEU A 249 -10.98 0.90 -17.88
CA LEU A 249 -10.02 0.92 -16.77
C LEU A 249 -10.63 0.33 -15.50
N ALA A 250 -11.83 0.77 -15.13
CA ALA A 250 -12.53 0.27 -13.95
C ALA A 250 -12.83 -1.24 -14.06
N ALA A 251 -13.28 -1.71 -15.23
CA ALA A 251 -13.56 -3.13 -15.47
C ALA A 251 -12.28 -3.99 -15.37
N VAL A 252 -11.15 -3.54 -15.93
CA VAL A 252 -9.87 -4.25 -15.84
C VAL A 252 -9.37 -4.35 -14.39
N ASN A 253 -9.49 -3.27 -13.62
CA ASN A 253 -9.10 -3.28 -12.20
C ASN A 253 -10.03 -4.15 -11.34
N ALA A 254 -11.34 -4.11 -11.62
CA ALA A 254 -12.31 -4.98 -10.95
C ALA A 254 -12.04 -6.46 -11.27
N ALA A 255 -11.78 -6.79 -12.54
CA ALA A 255 -11.42 -8.14 -12.96
C ALA A 255 -10.11 -8.60 -12.30
N ALA A 256 -9.07 -7.77 -12.27
CA ALA A 256 -7.81 -8.10 -11.60
C ALA A 256 -7.99 -8.36 -10.10
N THR A 257 -8.81 -7.55 -9.43
CA THR A 257 -9.14 -7.73 -8.01
C THR A 257 -9.89 -9.05 -7.79
N LEU A 258 -10.92 -9.32 -8.59
CA LEU A 258 -11.69 -10.57 -8.51
C LEU A 258 -10.83 -11.80 -8.79
N LEU A 259 -9.97 -11.75 -9.82
CA LEU A 259 -9.04 -12.84 -10.15
C LEU A 259 -8.03 -13.07 -9.02
N THR A 260 -7.56 -12.01 -8.37
CA THR A 260 -6.63 -12.11 -7.23
C THR A 260 -7.31 -12.76 -6.03
N LEU A 261 -8.52 -12.31 -5.68
CA LEU A 261 -9.31 -12.91 -4.59
C LEU A 261 -9.69 -14.36 -4.89
N TRP A 262 -10.09 -14.65 -6.13
CA TRP A 262 -10.38 -16.01 -6.57
C TRP A 262 -9.14 -16.91 -6.52
N GLY A 263 -7.99 -16.41 -6.98
CA GLY A 263 -6.71 -17.13 -6.91
C GLY A 263 -6.28 -17.42 -5.47
N ALA A 264 -6.47 -16.47 -4.55
CA ALA A 264 -6.15 -16.63 -3.14
C ALA A 264 -6.91 -17.80 -2.49
N CYS A 265 -8.11 -18.15 -2.98
CA CYS A 265 -8.85 -19.32 -2.48
C CYS A 265 -8.19 -20.68 -2.77
N PHE A 266 -7.22 -20.73 -3.70
CA PHE A 266 -6.53 -21.97 -4.09
C PHE A 266 -5.09 -22.06 -3.60
N VAL A 267 -4.55 -20.97 -3.06
CA VAL A 267 -3.19 -20.89 -2.55
C VAL A 267 -3.22 -21.14 -1.04
N ASP A 268 -2.36 -22.04 -0.57
CA ASP A 268 -2.12 -22.20 0.86
C ASP A 268 -1.08 -21.15 1.29
N ASP A 269 -1.57 -19.98 1.72
CA ASP A 269 -0.72 -18.87 2.16
C ASP A 269 0.16 -19.27 3.36
N VAL A 270 -0.30 -20.21 4.20
CA VAL A 270 0.45 -20.70 5.36
C VAL A 270 1.63 -21.55 4.92
N ASP A 271 1.42 -22.51 4.02
CA ASP A 271 2.49 -23.33 3.44
C ASP A 271 3.49 -22.45 2.67
N LEU A 272 3.02 -21.46 1.90
CA LEU A 272 3.87 -20.53 1.16
C LEU A 272 4.79 -19.73 2.09
N VAL A 273 4.23 -19.13 3.15
CA VAL A 273 5.01 -18.38 4.14
C VAL A 273 6.00 -19.29 4.86
N ALA A 274 5.59 -20.50 5.23
CA ALA A 274 6.45 -21.46 5.90
C ALA A 274 7.65 -21.88 5.04
N ARG A 275 7.41 -22.28 3.79
CA ARG A 275 8.49 -22.64 2.85
C ARG A 275 9.43 -21.48 2.61
N TRP A 276 8.90 -20.27 2.44
CA TRP A 276 9.72 -19.08 2.23
C TRP A 276 10.63 -18.81 3.43
N ASN A 277 10.07 -18.83 4.66
CA ASN A 277 10.83 -18.59 5.88
C ASN A 277 11.89 -19.65 6.15
N ILE A 278 11.57 -20.93 5.89
CA ILE A 278 12.54 -22.03 6.04
C ILE A 278 13.66 -21.92 4.98
N ALA A 279 13.35 -21.48 3.77
CA ALA A 279 14.34 -21.31 2.70
C ALA A 279 15.24 -20.07 2.92
N HIS A 280 14.71 -19.01 3.54
CA HIS A 280 15.41 -17.72 3.71
C HIS A 280 15.82 -17.43 5.16
N CYS A 281 15.91 -18.45 6.02
CA CYS A 281 16.43 -18.28 7.37
C CYS A 281 17.95 -18.24 7.40
N ALA A 282 18.50 -17.57 8.41
CA ALA A 282 19.94 -17.49 8.65
C ALA A 282 20.61 -18.87 8.71
N GLU A 283 19.91 -19.91 9.18
CA GLU A 283 20.43 -21.27 9.22
C GLU A 283 20.59 -21.92 7.84
N THR A 284 19.82 -21.48 6.84
CA THR A 284 19.94 -21.96 5.45
C THR A 284 20.88 -21.08 4.62
N THR A 285 20.79 -19.75 4.76
CA THR A 285 21.46 -18.78 3.88
C THR A 285 22.72 -18.17 4.49
N GLY A 286 22.96 -18.35 5.79
CA GLY A 286 24.07 -17.72 6.52
C GLY A 286 23.87 -16.24 6.86
N TYR A 287 22.81 -15.61 6.36
CA TYR A 287 22.49 -14.19 6.53
C TYR A 287 20.98 -14.00 6.69
N GLY A 288 20.55 -13.08 7.56
CA GLY A 288 19.13 -12.74 7.75
C GLY A 288 18.59 -13.08 9.15
N ALA A 289 17.26 -13.11 9.28
CA ALA A 289 16.60 -13.46 10.54
C ALA A 289 16.80 -14.94 10.89
N ARG A 290 17.03 -15.23 12.18
CA ARG A 290 16.96 -16.60 12.69
C ARG A 290 15.54 -17.13 12.54
N LEU A 291 15.40 -18.42 12.26
CA LEU A 291 14.09 -19.04 12.13
C LEU A 291 13.32 -18.99 13.45
N ASP A 292 12.21 -18.25 13.46
CA ASP A 292 11.26 -18.24 14.57
C ASP A 292 10.29 -19.43 14.43
N LEU A 293 10.63 -20.54 15.10
CA LEU A 293 9.84 -21.76 15.10
C LEU A 293 8.51 -21.59 15.84
N ASP A 294 8.46 -20.77 16.89
CA ASP A 294 7.22 -20.53 17.62
C ASP A 294 6.23 -19.74 16.75
N HIS A 295 6.72 -18.74 16.01
CA HIS A 295 5.92 -18.05 14.99
C HIS A 295 5.44 -19.01 13.90
N LEU A 296 6.33 -19.80 13.31
CA LEU A 296 5.95 -20.77 12.28
C LEU A 296 4.85 -21.73 12.76
N LEU A 297 5.02 -22.31 13.95
CA LEU A 297 4.02 -23.23 14.51
C LEU A 297 2.72 -22.52 14.89
N SER A 298 2.75 -21.20 15.15
CA SER A 298 1.54 -20.41 15.39
C SER A 298 0.66 -20.21 14.15
N LEU A 299 1.22 -20.36 12.94
CA LEU A 299 0.48 -20.24 11.68
C LEU A 299 -0.50 -21.41 11.46
N GLY A 300 -0.30 -22.53 12.16
CA GLY A 300 -1.19 -23.69 12.12
C GLY A 300 -0.65 -24.87 11.30
N VAL A 301 -1.53 -25.83 11.01
CA VAL A 301 -1.14 -27.14 10.46
C VAL A 301 -0.63 -27.08 9.01
N GLY A 302 -0.94 -26.01 8.25
CA GLY A 302 -0.43 -25.81 6.89
C GLY A 302 1.09 -25.69 6.82
N VAL A 303 1.77 -25.49 7.96
CA VAL A 303 3.24 -25.45 8.05
C VAL A 303 3.89 -26.84 8.03
N VAL A 304 3.11 -27.90 8.31
CA VAL A 304 3.64 -29.26 8.45
C VAL A 304 4.33 -29.78 7.17
N PRO A 305 3.77 -29.63 5.95
CA PRO A 305 4.46 -30.04 4.73
C PRO A 305 5.81 -29.36 4.54
N ALA A 306 5.91 -28.07 4.88
CA ALA A 306 7.14 -27.30 4.80
C ALA A 306 8.19 -27.76 5.82
N LEU A 307 7.77 -28.10 7.05
CA LEU A 307 8.65 -28.66 8.07
C LEU A 307 9.16 -30.06 7.70
N ASP A 308 8.28 -30.92 7.18
CA ASP A 308 8.61 -32.28 6.78
C ASP A 308 9.63 -32.31 5.63
N ALA A 309 9.52 -31.37 4.68
CA ALA A 309 10.47 -31.24 3.58
C ALA A 309 11.91 -30.95 4.03
N ARG A 310 12.09 -30.47 5.26
CA ARG A 310 13.38 -30.05 5.85
C ARG A 310 13.56 -30.66 7.25
N ARG A 311 13.00 -31.85 7.47
CA ARG A 311 13.00 -32.54 8.77
C ARG A 311 14.41 -32.71 9.35
N ASP A 312 15.37 -33.00 8.50
CA ASP A 312 16.80 -33.14 8.81
C ASP A 312 17.38 -31.89 9.50
N ALA A 313 16.99 -30.69 9.04
CA ALA A 313 17.47 -29.43 9.60
C ALA A 313 16.88 -29.10 10.99
N PHE A 314 15.77 -29.75 11.38
CA PHE A 314 15.03 -29.43 12.61
C PHE A 314 14.93 -30.59 13.60
N ALA A 315 15.58 -31.73 13.31
CA ALA A 315 15.62 -32.87 14.21
C ALA A 315 16.19 -32.47 15.59
N GLY A 316 15.51 -32.89 16.66
CA GLY A 316 15.94 -32.62 18.04
C GLY A 316 15.72 -31.19 18.55
N ARG A 317 15.20 -30.25 17.73
CA ARG A 317 14.86 -28.91 18.23
C ARG A 317 13.71 -28.96 19.23
N LEU A 318 13.82 -28.15 20.28
CA LEU A 318 12.78 -27.93 21.28
C LEU A 318 12.02 -26.64 20.97
N VAL A 319 10.72 -26.66 21.15
CA VAL A 319 9.82 -25.51 20.93
C VAL A 319 8.90 -25.36 22.13
N LEU A 320 8.32 -24.17 22.32
CA LEU A 320 7.31 -24.00 23.36
C LEU A 320 6.09 -24.84 23.00
N GLY A 321 5.56 -25.57 23.97
CA GLY A 321 4.49 -26.55 23.88
C GLY A 321 3.53 -26.40 25.05
N GLU A 322 2.27 -26.83 24.88
CA GLU A 322 1.35 -26.99 26.00
C GLU A 322 1.26 -28.47 26.35
N ARG A 323 1.58 -28.82 27.60
CA ARG A 323 1.47 -30.19 28.09
C ARG A 323 0.55 -30.22 29.29
N ARG A 324 -0.41 -31.15 29.27
CA ARG A 324 -1.27 -31.43 30.41
C ARG A 324 -0.49 -32.24 31.44
N ASP A 325 -0.34 -31.70 32.64
CA ASP A 325 0.26 -32.43 33.76
C ASP A 325 -0.69 -33.57 34.18
N PRO A 326 -0.23 -34.85 34.15
CA PRO A 326 -1.06 -35.99 34.54
C PRO A 326 -1.52 -35.96 36.00
N ARG A 327 -0.77 -35.28 36.88
CA ARG A 327 -1.04 -35.27 38.33
C ARG A 327 -2.01 -34.17 38.74
N THR A 328 -1.82 -32.98 38.19
CA THR A 328 -2.63 -31.79 38.55
C THR A 328 -3.76 -31.53 37.55
N GLY A 329 -3.70 -32.15 36.36
CA GLY A 329 -4.64 -31.91 35.27
C GLY A 329 -4.51 -30.54 34.60
N LEU A 330 -3.58 -29.69 35.08
CA LEU A 330 -3.34 -28.34 34.59
C LEU A 330 -2.52 -28.35 33.30
N TRP A 331 -2.79 -27.41 32.42
CA TRP A 331 -1.99 -27.16 31.22
C TRP A 331 -0.81 -26.27 31.59
N THR A 332 0.40 -26.73 31.25
CA THR A 332 1.64 -25.99 31.50
C THR A 332 2.36 -25.74 30.18
N ARG A 333 2.92 -24.52 30.05
CA ARG A 333 3.74 -24.15 28.89
C ARG A 333 5.16 -24.60 29.15
N THR A 334 5.63 -25.59 28.41
CA THR A 334 6.96 -26.20 28.59
C THR A 334 7.66 -26.38 27.25
N LEU A 335 8.97 -26.54 27.25
CA LEU A 335 9.71 -26.96 26.06
C LEU A 335 9.39 -28.42 25.74
N VAL A 336 9.04 -28.68 24.48
CA VAL A 336 8.63 -29.99 23.95
C VAL A 336 9.40 -30.23 22.64
N PRO A 337 9.77 -31.48 22.30
CA PRO A 337 10.34 -31.79 21.00
C PRO A 337 9.44 -31.32 19.85
N LEU A 338 10.04 -30.68 18.84
CA LEU A 338 9.32 -30.18 17.66
C LEU A 338 8.48 -31.27 16.99
N GLY A 339 8.99 -32.51 16.94
CA GLY A 339 8.26 -33.65 16.39
C GLY A 339 6.97 -33.97 17.12
N GLU A 340 6.96 -33.90 18.46
CA GLU A 340 5.75 -34.13 19.26
C GLU A 340 4.72 -33.03 19.02
N ARG A 341 5.15 -31.75 18.96
CA ARG A 341 4.26 -30.63 18.65
C ARG A 341 3.69 -30.71 17.22
N ARG A 342 4.51 -31.09 16.24
CA ARG A 342 4.08 -31.33 14.86
C ARG A 342 3.06 -32.46 14.77
N ASP A 343 3.34 -33.61 15.40
CA ASP A 343 2.44 -34.77 15.39
C ASP A 343 1.11 -34.49 16.11
N ASP A 344 1.14 -33.70 17.18
CA ASP A 344 -0.07 -33.23 17.86
C ASP A 344 -0.92 -32.30 16.98
N MET A 345 -0.30 -31.37 16.23
CA MET A 345 -1.02 -30.51 15.28
C MET A 345 -1.69 -31.32 14.17
N VAL A 346 -1.00 -32.34 13.63
CA VAL A 346 -1.56 -33.23 12.61
C VAL A 346 -2.75 -34.03 13.16
N ARG A 347 -2.61 -34.63 14.35
CA ARG A 347 -3.70 -35.37 14.99
C ARG A 347 -4.93 -34.49 15.21
N ARG A 348 -4.76 -33.31 15.82
CA ARG A 348 -5.87 -32.36 16.04
C ARG A 348 -6.56 -31.93 14.75
N HIS A 349 -5.82 -31.83 13.64
CA HIS A 349 -6.40 -31.50 12.35
C HIS A 349 -7.16 -32.67 11.73
N LEU A 350 -6.65 -33.90 11.82
CA LEU A 350 -7.31 -35.08 11.26
C LEU A 350 -8.54 -35.51 12.08
N ASP A 351 -8.53 -35.26 13.39
CA ASP A 351 -9.64 -35.59 14.30
C ASP A 351 -10.79 -34.56 14.25
N ARG A 352 -10.64 -33.46 13.50
CA ARG A 352 -11.67 -32.42 13.43
C ARG A 352 -12.95 -32.94 12.75
N PRO A 353 -14.14 -32.55 13.22
CA PRO A 353 -15.38 -32.91 12.55
C PRO A 353 -15.41 -32.31 11.14
N ARG A 354 -15.62 -33.18 10.14
CA ARG A 354 -15.69 -32.79 8.73
C ARG A 354 -17.09 -32.32 8.39
N ASP A 355 -17.33 -31.02 8.55
CA ASP A 355 -18.57 -30.37 8.10
C ASP A 355 -18.36 -29.75 6.70
N TRP A 356 -19.41 -29.77 5.87
CA TRP A 356 -19.37 -29.18 4.53
C TRP A 356 -19.18 -27.66 4.59
N ARG A 357 -19.56 -27.03 5.71
CA ARG A 357 -19.45 -25.58 5.95
C ARG A 357 -18.02 -25.10 6.13
N THR A 358 -17.16 -25.97 6.66
CA THR A 358 -15.73 -25.69 6.88
C THR A 358 -14.85 -26.23 5.77
N TRP A 359 -15.46 -26.84 4.73
CA TRP A 359 -14.72 -27.42 3.63
C TRP A 359 -14.13 -26.31 2.74
N ASN A 360 -12.84 -26.42 2.49
CA ASN A 360 -12.15 -25.62 1.48
C ASN A 360 -11.13 -26.49 0.72
N VAL A 361 -10.70 -26.02 -0.45
CA VAL A 361 -9.81 -26.78 -1.35
C VAL A 361 -8.41 -26.96 -0.75
N ALA A 362 -7.90 -25.97 0.00
CA ALA A 362 -6.59 -26.03 0.64
C ALA A 362 -6.55 -27.13 1.71
N ASP A 363 -7.53 -27.13 2.61
CA ASP A 363 -7.76 -28.13 3.65
C ASP A 363 -7.91 -29.54 3.06
N TRP A 364 -8.65 -29.68 1.96
CA TRP A 364 -8.79 -30.98 1.29
C TRP A 364 -7.44 -31.51 0.74
N ARG A 365 -6.60 -30.63 0.19
CA ARG A 365 -5.25 -30.99 -0.27
C ARG A 365 -4.33 -31.32 0.90
N LEU A 366 -4.42 -30.53 1.97
CA LEU A 366 -3.65 -30.71 3.20
C LEU A 366 -3.99 -32.05 3.87
N ASP A 367 -5.27 -32.37 4.04
CA ASP A 367 -5.74 -33.66 4.60
C ASP A 367 -5.12 -34.85 3.86
N ARG A 368 -5.13 -34.80 2.52
CA ARG A 368 -4.55 -35.87 1.69
C ARG A 368 -3.05 -36.02 1.91
N THR A 369 -2.36 -34.89 2.00
CA THR A 369 -0.90 -34.85 2.21
C THR A 369 -0.53 -35.36 3.61
N LEU A 370 -1.24 -34.91 4.64
CA LEU A 370 -1.01 -35.31 6.04
C LEU A 370 -1.35 -36.78 6.29
N SER A 371 -2.37 -37.32 5.64
CA SER A 371 -2.78 -38.72 5.81
C SER A 371 -1.72 -39.74 5.37
N THR A 372 -0.81 -39.33 4.49
CA THR A 372 0.28 -40.18 3.97
C THR A 372 1.60 -39.99 4.71
N MET A 373 1.70 -38.97 5.58
CA MET A 373 2.96 -38.61 6.24
C MET A 373 3.19 -39.42 7.52
N PRO A 374 4.38 -40.02 7.71
CA PRO A 374 4.71 -40.72 8.95
C PRO A 374 4.85 -39.75 10.12
N ALA A 375 4.56 -40.23 11.33
CA ALA A 375 4.81 -39.48 12.56
C ALA A 375 6.32 -39.26 12.78
N TRP A 376 6.70 -38.12 13.34
CA TRP A 376 8.10 -37.84 13.65
C TRP A 376 8.56 -38.59 14.91
N SER A 377 7.68 -38.71 15.89
CA SER A 377 7.93 -39.31 17.21
C SER A 377 8.23 -40.81 17.17
N THR A 378 7.76 -41.53 16.15
CA THR A 378 8.00 -42.98 16.02
C THR A 378 9.37 -43.31 15.44
N ALA A 379 9.96 -42.44 14.62
CA ALA A 379 11.24 -42.74 13.96
C ALA A 379 12.49 -42.41 14.80
N THR A 380 12.34 -41.70 15.94
CA THR A 380 13.46 -41.44 16.86
C THR A 380 13.77 -42.61 17.79
N VAL A 381 12.93 -43.65 17.84
CA VAL A 381 13.12 -44.80 18.73
C VAL A 381 14.05 -45.86 18.14
N ASP A 382 14.15 -45.96 16.81
CA ASP A 382 14.94 -47.01 16.14
C ASP A 382 16.41 -46.65 15.86
N GLY A 383 16.83 -45.42 16.19
CA GLY A 383 18.18 -44.91 15.87
C GLY A 383 19.13 -44.74 17.06
N ALA A 384 18.71 -45.07 18.27
CA ALA A 384 19.53 -44.94 19.48
C ALA A 384 19.42 -46.20 20.34
N ALA A 385 20.15 -47.24 19.94
CA ALA A 385 20.64 -48.26 20.85
C ALA A 385 22.19 -48.19 20.85
N PRO A 386 22.84 -48.30 22.02
CA PRO A 386 24.26 -48.01 22.22
C PRO A 386 25.23 -48.91 21.46
#